data_AF-A0A7C4FXI6-F1
#
_entry.id   AF-A0A7C4FXI6-F1
#
_cell.length_a   1.000
_cell.length_b   1.000
_cell.length_c   1.000
_cell.angle_alpha   90.00
_cell.angle_beta   90.00
_cell.angle_gamma   90.00
#
_symmetry.space_group_name_H-M   'P 1'
#
loop_
_entity.id
_entity.type
_entity.pdbx_description
1 polymer ?
#
loop_
_entity_poly.entity_id
_entity_poly.type
_entity_poly.pdbx_seq_one_letter_code
_entity_poly.pdbx_strand_id
1 'polypeptide(L)'
;MPEPGKHLQTVTVVLAFCFASLGASAAEPGAVHIPIKGSAWRLALADLDGDQRKELIYGAYDGAVRAINPHNGKLLWEAPLDGFPFALAAADIDGDKRSEVFAATAGGRLYAFSSSGKPIWNLRPDQYGRAL
;
A
#
# COMPACT_ATOMS: atom_id res chain seq x y z
N MET A 1 -42.47 5.63 -17.34
CA MET A 1 -41.56 4.80 -16.53
C MET A 1 -40.16 4.86 -17.14
N PRO A 2 -39.15 5.36 -16.43
CA PRO A 2 -37.74 5.10 -16.73
C PRO A 2 -37.07 4.20 -15.66
N GLU A 3 -36.19 3.30 -16.14
CA GLU A 3 -35.35 2.31 -15.42
C GLU A 3 -34.08 2.92 -14.78
N PRO A 4 -33.40 2.22 -13.84
CA PRO A 4 -32.40 2.80 -12.93
C PRO A 4 -30.96 2.71 -13.48
N GLY A 5 -30.27 3.85 -13.51
CA GLY A 5 -28.85 3.95 -13.86
C GLY A 5 -27.97 4.21 -12.63
N LYS A 6 -27.02 3.30 -12.38
CA LYS A 6 -26.06 3.28 -11.25
C LYS A 6 -25.30 4.61 -11.10
N HIS A 7 -25.34 5.19 -9.90
CA HIS A 7 -24.39 6.22 -9.47
C HIS A 7 -23.05 5.55 -9.09
N LEU A 8 -22.06 5.63 -9.98
CA LEU A 8 -20.65 5.48 -9.62
C LEU A 8 -20.09 6.88 -9.39
N GLN A 9 -19.72 7.18 -8.14
CA GLN A 9 -19.00 8.40 -7.81
C GLN A 9 -17.53 8.22 -8.19
N THR A 10 -17.13 8.80 -9.32
CA THR A 10 -15.71 8.92 -9.70
C THR A 10 -15.16 10.19 -9.05
N VAL A 11 -14.24 10.05 -8.11
CA VAL A 11 -13.46 11.18 -7.59
C VAL A 11 -12.26 11.38 -8.49
N THR A 12 -12.33 12.35 -9.40
CA THR A 12 -11.19 12.79 -10.21
C THR A 12 -10.47 13.91 -9.46
N VAL A 13 -9.23 13.69 -9.02
CA VAL A 13 -8.35 14.77 -8.54
C VAL A 13 -7.51 15.23 -9.72
N VAL A 14 -7.80 16.42 -10.26
CA VAL A 14 -6.98 17.08 -11.28
C VAL A 14 -6.13 18.13 -10.58
N LEU A 15 -4.81 17.93 -10.54
CA LEU A 15 -3.86 18.99 -10.21
C LEU A 15 -3.40 19.64 -11.52
N ALA A 16 -3.90 20.85 -11.78
CA ALA A 16 -3.50 21.65 -12.93
C ALA A 16 -2.20 22.42 -12.61
N PHE A 17 -1.15 22.21 -13.40
CA PHE A 17 -0.03 23.14 -13.48
C PHE A 17 -0.08 23.86 -14.83
N CYS A 18 -0.18 25.20 -14.77
CA CYS A 18 -0.07 26.08 -15.92
C CYS A 18 1.33 26.00 -16.52
N PHE A 19 1.43 25.71 -17.83
CA PHE A 19 2.51 26.25 -18.66
C PHE A 19 1.91 26.78 -19.96
N ALA A 20 2.24 28.04 -20.24
CA ALA A 20 1.80 28.74 -21.43
C ALA A 20 2.74 28.48 -22.61
N SER A 21 2.10 28.43 -23.79
CA SER A 21 2.60 28.64 -25.15
C SER A 21 3.27 27.48 -25.91
N LEU A 22 2.60 27.19 -27.03
CA LEU A 22 3.03 26.58 -28.29
C LEU A 22 3.48 25.11 -28.29
N GLY A 23 2.56 24.25 -28.72
CA GLY A 23 2.85 23.31 -29.81
C GLY A 23 3.72 22.10 -29.45
N ALA A 24 3.36 21.39 -28.38
CA ALA A 24 3.65 19.97 -28.29
C ALA A 24 2.36 19.30 -27.85
N SER A 25 1.93 18.25 -28.56
CA SER A 25 0.93 17.32 -28.04
C SER A 25 1.48 16.83 -26.70
N ALA A 26 0.97 17.36 -25.60
CA ALA A 26 1.26 16.85 -24.28
C ALA A 26 0.72 15.43 -24.29
N ALA A 27 1.59 14.47 -24.55
CA ALA A 27 1.29 13.09 -24.26
C ALA A 27 0.79 13.08 -22.82
N GLU A 28 -0.49 12.75 -22.63
CA GLU A 28 -1.05 12.38 -21.35
C GLU A 28 0.03 11.57 -20.62
N PRO A 29 0.49 11.97 -19.41
CA PRO A 29 1.53 11.21 -18.71
C PRO A 29 1.09 9.75 -18.74
N GLY A 30 1.85 8.93 -19.48
CA GLY A 30 1.38 7.64 -19.95
C GLY A 30 0.87 6.84 -18.76
N ALA A 31 -0.44 6.56 -18.72
CA ALA A 31 -1.06 5.93 -17.58
C ALA A 31 -0.32 4.62 -17.27
N VAL A 32 0.38 4.58 -16.13
CA VAL A 32 1.09 3.37 -15.69
C VAL A 32 0.05 2.40 -15.15
N HIS A 33 -0.28 1.38 -15.93
CA HIS A 33 -1.17 0.31 -15.49
C HIS A 33 -0.37 -0.73 -14.70
N ILE A 34 -0.58 -0.78 -13.39
CA ILE A 34 0.09 -1.73 -12.51
C ILE A 34 -0.84 -2.90 -12.23
N PRO A 35 -0.53 -4.11 -12.72
CA PRO A 35 -1.30 -5.29 -12.33
C PRO A 35 -1.07 -5.57 -10.84
N ILE A 36 -2.13 -5.51 -10.05
CA ILE A 36 -2.08 -5.87 -8.63
C ILE A 36 -2.64 -7.29 -8.43
N LYS A 37 -2.02 -8.03 -7.52
CA LYS A 37 -2.52 -9.34 -7.08
C LYS A 37 -3.52 -9.16 -5.93
N GLY A 38 -4.66 -9.80 -6.05
CA GLY A 38 -5.75 -9.75 -5.06
C GLY A 38 -6.51 -8.42 -5.07
N SER A 39 -7.58 -8.35 -4.28
CA SER A 39 -8.35 -7.11 -4.09
C SER A 39 -7.68 -6.24 -3.03
N ALA A 40 -6.98 -5.19 -3.45
CA ALA A 40 -6.37 -4.22 -2.54
C ALA A 40 -7.46 -3.39 -1.81
N TRP A 41 -7.30 -3.21 -0.51
CA TRP A 41 -8.27 -2.48 0.33
C TRP A 41 -7.64 -1.42 1.23
N ARG A 42 -6.44 -1.69 1.73
CA ARG A 42 -5.67 -0.74 2.54
C ARG A 42 -4.38 -0.43 1.81
N LEU A 43 -4.00 0.84 1.81
CA LEU A 43 -2.79 1.34 1.19
C LEU A 43 -1.96 2.10 2.24
N ALA A 44 -0.64 2.03 2.10
CA ALA A 44 0.31 2.91 2.77
C ALA A 44 1.41 3.30 1.78
N LEU A 45 2.01 4.46 1.99
CA LEU A 45 3.16 4.93 1.21
C LEU A 45 4.35 5.07 2.13
N ALA A 46 5.49 4.50 1.74
CA ALA A 46 6.70 4.49 2.56
C ALA A 46 7.95 4.47 1.70
N ASP A 47 9.03 5.06 2.17
CA ASP A 47 10.35 4.91 1.57
C ASP A 47 10.97 3.62 2.12
N LEU A 48 11.03 2.58 1.30
CA LEU A 48 11.48 1.24 1.71
C LEU A 48 12.95 0.99 1.37
N ASP A 49 13.51 1.71 0.39
CA ASP A 49 14.88 1.52 -0.07
C ASP A 49 15.84 2.69 0.27
N GLY A 50 15.31 3.76 0.85
CA GLY A 50 16.07 4.93 1.33
C GLY A 50 16.37 5.94 0.24
N ASP A 51 15.69 5.86 -0.91
CA ASP A 51 15.95 6.72 -2.07
C ASP A 51 15.11 8.02 -2.09
N GLN A 52 14.35 8.28 -1.02
CA GLN A 52 13.42 9.39 -0.84
C GLN A 52 12.21 9.41 -1.77
N ARG A 53 11.99 8.36 -2.57
CA ARG A 53 10.74 8.08 -3.25
C ARG A 53 9.96 7.06 -2.44
N LYS A 54 8.64 7.10 -2.57
CA LYS A 54 7.76 6.20 -1.82
C LYS A 54 7.34 5.02 -2.68
N GLU A 55 7.44 3.85 -2.10
CA GLU A 55 6.81 2.63 -2.56
C GLU A 55 5.34 2.58 -2.12
N LEU A 56 4.53 1.85 -2.88
CA LEU A 56 3.14 1.57 -2.50
C LEU A 56 3.08 0.23 -1.79
N ILE A 57 2.59 0.26 -0.55
CA ILE A 57 2.26 -0.93 0.22
C ILE A 57 0.76 -1.11 0.17
N TYR A 58 0.30 -2.34 -0.03
CA TYR A 58 -1.12 -2.64 0.03
C TYR A 58 -1.43 -3.96 0.72
N GLY A 59 -2.55 -3.95 1.42
CA GLY A 59 -3.16 -5.09 2.06
C GLY A 59 -4.32 -5.58 1.21
N ALA A 60 -4.39 -6.88 0.98
CA ALA A 60 -5.37 -7.48 0.08
C ALA A 60 -6.28 -8.50 0.78
N TYR A 61 -7.47 -8.70 0.20
CA TYR A 61 -8.48 -9.63 0.70
C TYR A 61 -8.04 -11.10 0.72
N ASP A 62 -6.98 -11.42 -0.01
CA ASP A 62 -6.35 -12.74 -0.02
C ASP A 62 -5.44 -13.00 1.19
N GLY A 63 -5.45 -12.12 2.20
CA GLY A 63 -4.70 -12.32 3.43
C GLY A 63 -3.21 -12.08 3.26
N ALA A 64 -2.82 -11.12 2.42
CA ALA A 64 -1.42 -10.76 2.22
C ALA A 64 -1.20 -9.24 2.27
N VAL A 65 0.02 -8.87 2.61
CA VAL A 65 0.56 -7.52 2.44
C VAL A 65 1.66 -7.55 1.38
N ARG A 66 1.71 -6.54 0.52
CA ARG A 66 2.62 -6.45 -0.61
C ARG A 66 3.18 -5.05 -0.72
N ALA A 67 4.44 -4.93 -1.13
CA ALA A 67 5.03 -3.67 -1.56
C ALA A 67 5.35 -3.72 -3.05
N ILE A 68 5.06 -2.63 -3.74
CA ILE A 68 5.34 -2.46 -5.15
C ILE A 68 6.05 -1.12 -5.38
N ASN A 69 6.87 -1.06 -6.41
CA ASN A 69 7.38 0.21 -6.91
C ASN A 69 6.33 0.83 -7.84
N PRO A 70 5.76 2.01 -7.52
CA PRO A 70 4.66 2.60 -8.28
C PRO A 70 5.10 3.16 -9.64
N HIS A 71 6.40 3.33 -9.89
CA HIS A 71 6.92 3.90 -11.14
C HIS A 71 7.05 2.87 -12.25
N ASN A 72 7.26 1.59 -11.90
CA ASN A 72 7.46 0.51 -12.87
C ASN A 72 6.55 -0.71 -12.62
N GLY A 73 5.73 -0.69 -11.57
CA GLY A 73 4.81 -1.77 -11.23
C GLY A 73 5.45 -3.04 -10.67
N LYS A 74 6.75 -3.03 -10.38
CA LYS A 74 7.47 -4.20 -9.88
C LYS A 74 7.05 -4.54 -8.45
N LEU A 75 6.71 -5.79 -8.20
CA LEU A 75 6.56 -6.35 -6.85
C LEU A 75 7.95 -6.39 -6.17
N LEU A 76 8.05 -5.73 -5.02
CA LEU A 76 9.26 -5.69 -4.22
C LEU A 76 9.29 -6.85 -3.23
N TRP A 77 8.18 -7.08 -2.52
CA TRP A 77 7.99 -8.21 -1.63
C TRP A 77 6.51 -8.49 -1.36
N GLU A 78 6.22 -9.70 -0.87
CA GLU A 78 4.91 -10.17 -0.44
C GLU A 78 5.07 -10.97 0.85
N ALA A 79 4.19 -10.77 1.82
CA ALA A 79 4.14 -11.53 3.05
C ALA A 79 2.72 -12.00 3.39
N PRO A 80 2.55 -13.26 3.81
CA PRO A 80 1.25 -13.76 4.25
C PRO A 80 0.88 -13.19 5.62
N LEU A 81 -0.41 -12.96 5.80
CA LEU A 81 -1.05 -12.58 7.04
C LEU A 81 -2.01 -13.70 7.47
N ASP A 82 -2.42 -13.71 8.73
CA ASP A 82 -3.42 -14.66 9.26
C ASP A 82 -4.87 -14.24 8.97
N GLY A 83 -5.05 -13.14 8.23
CA GLY A 83 -6.37 -12.64 7.86
C GLY A 83 -6.28 -11.32 7.11
N PHE A 84 -7.45 -10.79 6.78
CA PHE A 84 -7.58 -9.52 6.08
C PHE A 84 -6.97 -8.37 6.90
N PRO A 85 -6.09 -7.54 6.32
CA PRO A 85 -5.54 -6.37 7.00
C PRO A 85 -6.57 -5.23 7.09
N PHE A 86 -6.98 -4.90 8.31
CA PHE A 86 -7.85 -3.75 8.58
C PHE A 86 -7.07 -2.44 8.71
N ALA A 87 -5.78 -2.48 8.98
CA ALA A 87 -4.95 -1.29 9.02
C ALA A 87 -3.56 -1.59 8.48
N LEU A 88 -2.98 -0.60 7.82
CA LEU A 88 -1.57 -0.54 7.44
C LEU A 88 -0.99 0.78 7.92
N ALA A 89 0.23 0.73 8.42
CA ALA A 89 1.04 1.91 8.72
C ALA A 89 2.48 1.62 8.30
N ALA A 90 3.24 2.68 8.04
CA ALA A 90 4.66 2.56 7.78
C ALA A 90 5.39 3.74 8.40
N ALA A 91 6.53 3.46 9.03
CA ALA A 91 7.38 4.45 9.67
C ALA A 91 8.77 3.85 9.87
N ASP A 92 9.79 4.68 9.74
CA ASP A 92 11.14 4.38 10.20
C ASP A 92 11.14 4.43 11.74
N ILE A 93 11.19 3.25 12.38
CA ILE A 93 11.15 3.14 13.85
C ILE A 93 12.51 2.85 14.47
N ASP A 94 13.49 2.46 13.66
CA ASP A 94 14.84 2.12 14.12
C ASP A 94 15.92 3.14 13.72
N GLY A 95 15.57 4.13 12.90
CA GLY A 95 16.40 5.25 12.48
C GLY A 95 17.31 4.95 11.30
N ASP A 96 17.09 3.86 10.55
CA ASP A 96 17.93 3.47 9.42
C ASP A 96 17.59 4.17 8.09
N LYS A 97 16.58 5.05 8.10
CA LYS A 97 16.02 5.79 6.96
C LYS A 97 15.24 4.93 5.96
N ARG A 98 14.90 3.70 6.32
CA ARG A 98 13.96 2.85 5.57
C ARG A 98 12.79 2.56 6.49
N SER A 99 11.59 2.56 5.93
CA SER A 99 10.38 2.42 6.74
C SER A 99 10.07 0.95 7.01
N GLU A 100 9.79 0.61 8.26
CA GLU A 100 9.09 -0.61 8.64
C GLU A 100 7.62 -0.53 8.23
N VAL A 101 6.99 -1.68 8.03
CA VAL A 101 5.58 -1.81 7.68
C VAL A 101 4.84 -2.57 8.77
N PHE A 102 3.71 -2.01 9.20
CA PHE A 102 2.85 -2.58 10.23
C PHE A 102 1.49 -2.94 9.67
N ALA A 103 0.95 -4.08 10.08
CA ALA A 103 -0.39 -4.53 9.70
C ALA A 103 -1.18 -5.02 10.91
N ALA A 104 -2.45 -4.61 11.00
CA ALA A 104 -3.40 -5.18 11.95
C ALA A 104 -4.46 -5.97 11.19
N THR A 105 -4.69 -7.23 11.59
CA THR A 105 -5.48 -8.18 10.80
C THR A 105 -6.79 -8.57 11.49
N ALA A 106 -7.73 -9.08 10.69
CA ALA A 106 -8.96 -9.71 11.16
C ALA A 106 -8.72 -10.98 11.99
N GLY A 107 -7.55 -11.61 11.86
CA GLY A 107 -7.12 -12.74 12.71
C GLY A 107 -6.75 -12.31 14.14
N GLY A 108 -6.76 -11.02 14.43
CA GLY A 108 -6.45 -10.46 15.74
C GLY A 108 -4.95 -10.32 15.98
N ARG A 109 -4.13 -10.33 14.93
CA ARG A 109 -2.67 -10.14 15.04
C ARG A 109 -2.24 -8.76 14.58
N LEU A 110 -1.18 -8.28 15.22
CA LEU A 110 -0.34 -7.19 14.75
C LEU A 110 0.94 -7.78 14.16
N TYR A 111 1.35 -7.28 13.01
CA TYR A 111 2.59 -7.65 12.34
C TYR A 111 3.47 -6.42 12.18
N ALA A 112 4.78 -6.62 12.29
CA ALA A 112 5.81 -5.71 11.86
C ALA A 112 6.72 -6.40 10.85
N PHE A 113 6.96 -5.73 9.73
CA PHE A 113 7.86 -6.15 8.68
C PHE A 113 8.94 -5.10 8.50
N SER A 114 10.16 -5.54 8.24
CA SER A 114 11.24 -4.68 7.76
C SER A 114 10.89 -4.11 6.39
N SER A 115 11.67 -3.12 5.94
CA SER A 115 11.49 -2.52 4.62
C SER A 115 11.59 -3.52 3.46
N SER A 116 12.25 -4.67 3.66
CA SER A 116 12.35 -5.76 2.68
C SER A 116 11.26 -6.83 2.83
N GLY A 117 10.23 -6.60 3.66
CA GLY A 117 9.12 -7.53 3.88
C GLY A 117 9.43 -8.71 4.80
N LYS A 118 10.61 -8.75 5.44
CA LYS A 118 10.91 -9.81 6.42
C LYS A 118 10.18 -9.52 7.73
N PRO A 119 9.54 -10.52 8.36
CA PRO A 119 8.87 -10.33 9.64
C PRO A 119 9.91 -9.98 10.73
N ILE A 120 9.65 -8.90 11.46
CA ILE A 120 10.43 -8.50 12.63
C ILE A 120 9.80 -9.15 13.87
N TRP A 121 8.51 -8.91 14.06
CA TRP A 121 7.71 -9.54 15.10
C TRP A 121 6.25 -9.60 14.67
N ASN A 122 5.49 -10.47 15.33
CA ASN A 122 4.04 -10.42 15.30
C ASN A 122 3.51 -10.74 16.69
N LEU A 123 2.33 -10.21 16.99
CA LEU A 123 1.76 -10.27 18.31
C LEU A 123 0.26 -10.52 18.19
N ARG A 124 -0.26 -11.39 19.04
CA ARG A 124 -1.70 -11.56 19.26
C ARG A 124 -2.04 -11.07 20.67
N PRO A 125 -2.93 -10.07 20.84
CA PRO A 125 -3.18 -9.46 22.16
C PRO A 125 -3.71 -10.43 23.23
N ASP A 126 -4.34 -11.55 22.85
CA ASP A 126 -4.79 -12.58 23.81
C ASP A 126 -3.65 -13.46 24.35
N GLN A 127 -2.42 -13.34 23.83
CA GLN A 127 -1.25 -14.10 24.28
C GLN A 127 -0.41 -13.39 25.34
N TYR A 128 -0.75 -12.14 25.72
CA TYR A 128 -0.03 -11.39 26.77
C TYR A 128 -0.09 -12.03 28.18
N GLY A 129 -0.96 -13.02 28.40
CA GLY A 129 -1.11 -13.71 29.69
C GLY A 129 -0.41 -15.08 29.81
N ARG A 130 0.37 -15.52 28.81
CA ARG A 130 1.04 -16.84 28.80
C ARG A 130 2.57 -16.79 28.91
N ALA A 131 3.13 -15.65 29.30
CA ALA A 131 4.56 -15.54 29.61
C ALA A 131 4.76 -15.28 31.09
N LEU A 132 4.82 -16.35 31.89
CA LEU A 132 5.65 -16.52 33.09
C LEU A 132 6.06 -17.99 33.19
#